data_AF-A9TM42-F1
#
_entry.id   AF-A9TM42-F1
#
_cell.length_a   1.000
_cell.length_b   1.000
_cell.length_c   1.000
_cell.angle_alpha   90.00
_cell.angle_beta   90.00
_cell.angle_gamma   90.00
#
_symmetry.space_group_name_H-M   'P 1'
#
loop_
_entity.id
_entity.type
_entity.pdbx_description
1 polymer ?
#
loop_
_entity_poly.entity_id
_entity_poly.type
_entity_poly.pdbx_seq_one_letter_code
_entity_poly.pdbx_strand_id
1 'polypeptide(L)'
;MMDSEPDEMRSLGVVGICKEAYNILQVHLRLFLSLSLTLVLPLGAVIFCHDLITHPLWRKIHWDSEKLGTEQMGSAARAQTQSSLDSELFGLGVITVIYVIFILAFSLLSTAAIVYSVASIYTGKGLSYVKVISVVPKVWKRLFFTFVWAHILIFLYYVALFVVIFLLLALQSATGMNVLFLGIPVLIVFYTFLFYFNVVWHLASVVSVLEDSYGINALKKSTELIKGKRWVGCCVFLIYTVCTFVVLFMYNVTVRSHHHVHSLFGRVFFGLVLLLLWTAVTLIGILVQTVVYFVCKSYHHESIDRYALSEHLDGYLGEYMPLKGPVSLEALEAELEEI
;
A
#
# COMPACT_ATOMS: atom_id res chain seq x y z
N MET A 1 29.27 7.46 1.86
CA MET A 1 29.85 6.67 0.77
C MET A 1 28.76 5.72 0.30
N MET A 2 27.84 6.21 -0.53
CA MET A 2 26.82 5.39 -1.18
C MET A 2 26.64 5.95 -2.59
N ASP A 3 27.74 5.87 -3.33
CA ASP A 3 27.76 6.05 -4.78
C ASP A 3 27.56 4.66 -5.39
N SER A 4 26.36 4.10 -5.22
CA SER A 4 25.94 2.96 -6.02
C SER A 4 25.87 3.50 -7.45
N GLU A 5 26.87 3.19 -8.28
CA GLU A 5 26.89 3.62 -9.68
C GLU A 5 25.63 3.07 -10.37
N PRO A 6 25.04 3.83 -11.31
CA PRO A 6 23.83 3.40 -12.03
C PRO A 6 23.96 2.01 -12.67
N ASP A 7 25.20 1.60 -13.00
CA ASP A 7 25.54 0.28 -13.54
C ASP A 7 25.50 -0.85 -12.49
N GLU A 8 25.88 -0.59 -11.23
CA GLU A 8 25.76 -1.59 -10.15
C GLU A 8 24.29 -1.89 -9.85
N MET A 9 23.44 -0.85 -9.80
CA MET A 9 22.00 -1.00 -9.56
C MET A 9 21.31 -1.84 -10.65
N ARG A 10 21.80 -1.77 -11.89
CA ARG A 10 21.26 -2.52 -13.03
C ARG A 10 21.42 -4.03 -12.88
N SER A 11 22.48 -4.50 -12.21
CA SER A 11 22.76 -5.92 -12.04
C SER A 11 22.07 -6.56 -10.82
N LEU A 12 21.50 -5.75 -9.93
CA LEU A 12 20.92 -6.23 -8.67
C LEU A 12 19.77 -7.23 -8.93
N GLY A 13 19.96 -8.44 -8.39
CA GLY A 13 18.91 -9.43 -8.18
C GLY A 13 18.17 -9.20 -6.86
N VAL A 14 17.21 -10.07 -6.53
CA VAL A 14 16.34 -9.95 -5.36
C VAL A 14 17.13 -9.75 -4.05
N VAL A 15 18.17 -10.54 -3.82
CA VAL A 15 19.00 -10.48 -2.61
C VAL A 15 19.75 -9.14 -2.51
N GLY A 16 20.25 -8.64 -3.65
CA GLY A 16 20.95 -7.35 -3.70
C GLY A 16 20.02 -6.19 -3.36
N ILE A 17 18.79 -6.20 -3.86
CA ILE A 17 17.77 -5.19 -3.56
C ILE A 17 17.41 -5.22 -2.07
N CYS A 18 17.20 -6.40 -1.49
CA CYS A 18 16.91 -6.53 -0.07
C CYS A 18 18.09 -6.06 0.80
N LYS A 19 19.32 -6.38 0.41
CA LYS A 19 20.54 -5.93 1.10
C LYS A 19 20.67 -4.41 1.05
N GLU A 20 20.43 -3.79 -0.09
CA GLU A 20 20.49 -2.34 -0.25
C GLU A 20 19.44 -1.62 0.60
N ALA A 21 18.19 -2.09 0.55
CA ALA A 21 17.12 -1.56 1.40
C ALA A 21 17.45 -1.69 2.89
N TYR A 22 18.08 -2.80 3.30
CA TYR A 22 18.52 -3.01 4.67
C TYR A 22 19.68 -2.08 5.07
N ASN A 23 20.65 -1.85 4.19
CA ASN A 23 21.74 -0.91 4.42
C ASN A 23 21.20 0.52 4.62
N ILE A 24 20.28 0.96 3.75
CA ILE A 24 19.60 2.26 3.87
C ILE A 24 18.88 2.38 5.22
N LEU A 25 18.16 1.33 5.62
CA LEU A 25 17.47 1.27 6.89
C LEU A 25 18.45 1.39 8.07
N GLN A 26 19.59 0.70 8.04
CA GLN A 26 20.57 0.76 9.12
C GLN A 26 21.21 2.14 9.27
N VAL A 27 21.59 2.77 8.16
CA VAL A 27 22.24 4.09 8.17
C VAL A 27 21.30 5.17 8.70
N HIS A 28 20.02 5.12 8.33
CA HIS A 28 19.02 6.13 8.72
C HIS A 28 17.95 5.60 9.70
N LEU A 29 18.32 4.62 10.52
CA LEU A 29 17.40 3.86 11.37
C LEU A 29 16.53 4.75 12.26
N ARG A 30 17.11 5.80 12.88
CA ARG A 30 16.37 6.70 13.77
C ARG A 30 15.21 7.41 13.06
N LEU A 31 15.43 7.82 11.81
CA LEU A 31 14.40 8.50 11.01
C LEU A 31 13.30 7.51 10.60
N PHE A 32 13.68 6.34 10.08
CA PHE A 32 12.72 5.33 9.65
C PHE A 32 11.92 4.75 10.83
N LEU A 33 12.54 4.54 11.99
CA LEU A 33 11.82 4.16 13.22
C LEU A 33 10.83 5.23 13.65
N SER A 34 11.20 6.51 13.59
CA SER A 34 10.28 7.62 13.91
C SER A 34 9.08 7.65 12.94
N LEU A 35 9.33 7.53 11.63
CA LEU A 35 8.26 7.43 10.63
C LEU A 35 7.38 6.21 10.83
N SER A 36 7.98 5.05 11.12
CA SER A 36 7.24 3.82 11.41
C SER A 36 6.37 3.96 12.65
N LEU A 37 6.89 4.54 13.73
CA LEU A 37 6.13 4.73 14.97
C LEU A 37 4.95 5.70 14.76
N THR A 38 5.12 6.74 13.95
CA THR A 38 4.09 7.76 13.74
C THR A 38 3.07 7.40 12.66
N LEU A 39 3.46 6.65 11.62
CA LEU A 39 2.60 6.41 10.45
C LEU A 39 2.26 4.94 10.24
N VAL A 40 3.24 4.04 10.33
CA VAL A 40 3.04 2.61 10.01
C VAL A 40 2.46 1.85 11.21
N LEU A 41 2.83 2.21 12.44
CA LEU A 41 2.33 1.59 13.65
C LEU A 41 0.83 1.88 13.87
N PRO A 42 0.34 3.13 13.74
CA PRO A 42 -1.10 3.39 13.82
C PRO A 42 -1.88 2.68 12.72
N LEU A 43 -1.33 2.59 11.50
CA LEU A 43 -1.92 1.81 10.41
C LEU A 43 -2.13 0.34 10.82
N GLY A 44 -1.08 -0.29 11.35
CA GLY A 44 -1.14 -1.67 11.82
C GLY A 44 -2.11 -1.84 12.99
N ALA A 45 -2.09 -0.90 13.94
CA ALA A 45 -2.99 -0.95 15.09
C ALA A 45 -4.46 -0.90 14.66
N VAL A 46 -4.79 -0.05 13.69
CA VAL A 46 -6.15 0.04 13.13
C VAL A 46 -6.55 -1.28 12.45
N ILE A 47 -5.68 -1.89 11.65
CA ILE A 47 -5.92 -3.19 11.00
C ILE A 47 -6.20 -4.29 12.04
N PHE A 48 -5.31 -4.42 13.03
CA PHE A 48 -5.43 -5.46 14.05
C PHE A 48 -6.64 -5.24 14.97
N CYS A 49 -6.97 -3.99 15.30
CA CYS A 49 -8.14 -3.64 16.10
C CYS A 49 -9.45 -3.87 15.36
N HIS A 50 -9.53 -3.55 14.08
CA HIS A 50 -10.73 -3.76 13.29
C HIS A 50 -11.13 -5.24 13.24
N ASP A 51 -10.16 -6.14 13.09
CA ASP A 51 -10.41 -7.58 13.14
C ASP A 51 -10.99 -8.04 14.49
N LEU A 52 -10.61 -7.38 15.60
CA LEU A 52 -11.16 -7.65 16.93
C LEU A 52 -12.57 -7.12 17.12
N ILE A 53 -12.91 -5.97 16.52
CA ILE A 53 -14.21 -5.30 16.66
C ILE A 53 -15.25 -5.91 15.73
N THR A 54 -14.90 -6.18 14.47
CA THR A 54 -15.84 -6.65 13.45
C THR A 54 -16.30 -8.08 13.67
N HIS A 55 -15.42 -8.95 14.18
CA HIS A 55 -15.75 -10.35 14.39
C HIS A 55 -16.91 -10.60 15.39
N PRO A 56 -16.93 -10.02 16.61
CA PRO A 56 -18.06 -10.19 17.53
C PRO A 56 -19.35 -9.53 17.02
N LEU A 57 -19.24 -8.44 16.27
CA LEU A 57 -20.41 -7.79 15.63
C LEU A 57 -21.01 -8.69 14.54
N TRP A 58 -20.19 -9.24 13.65
CA TRP A 58 -20.64 -10.22 12.66
C TRP A 58 -21.28 -11.44 13.29
N ARG A 59 -20.71 -11.90 14.40
CA ARG A 59 -21.29 -12.96 15.22
C ARG A 59 -22.68 -12.55 15.68
N LYS A 60 -22.83 -11.41 16.34
CA LYS A 60 -24.13 -10.94 16.83
C LYS A 60 -25.18 -10.83 15.72
N ILE A 61 -24.82 -10.20 14.61
CA ILE A 61 -25.70 -10.06 13.42
C ILE A 61 -26.14 -11.42 12.90
N HIS A 62 -25.24 -12.41 12.87
CA HIS A 62 -25.58 -13.74 12.40
C HIS A 62 -26.62 -14.42 13.31
N TRP A 63 -26.46 -14.32 14.63
CA TRP A 63 -27.44 -14.87 15.59
C TRP A 63 -28.77 -14.14 15.52
N ASP A 64 -28.76 -12.81 15.42
CA ASP A 64 -29.99 -12.01 15.32
C ASP A 64 -30.72 -12.27 14.00
N SER A 65 -29.99 -12.53 12.90
CA SER A 65 -30.56 -12.93 11.61
C SER A 65 -31.24 -14.30 11.66
N GLU A 66 -30.64 -15.25 12.38
CA GLU A 66 -31.21 -16.59 12.57
C GLU A 66 -32.49 -16.50 13.43
N LYS A 67 -32.44 -15.72 14.52
CA LYS A 67 -33.60 -15.45 15.37
C LYS A 67 -34.75 -14.81 14.60
N LEU A 68 -34.46 -13.81 13.75
CA LEU A 68 -35.45 -13.19 12.87
C LEU A 68 -36.10 -14.21 11.92
N GLY A 69 -35.36 -15.21 11.43
CA GLY A 69 -35.91 -16.30 10.60
C GLY A 69 -36.93 -17.19 11.33
N THR A 70 -36.77 -17.35 12.64
CA THR A 70 -37.66 -18.19 13.48
C THR A 70 -38.89 -17.45 14.03
N GLU A 71 -38.90 -16.12 14.02
CA GLU A 71 -39.98 -15.31 14.59
C GLU A 71 -41.19 -15.18 13.65
N GLN A 72 -42.40 -15.33 14.22
CA GLN A 72 -43.66 -15.30 13.49
C GLN A 72 -43.86 -13.98 12.74
N MET A 73 -44.28 -14.09 11.47
CA MET A 73 -44.46 -12.95 10.57
C MET A 73 -45.54 -12.00 11.13
N GLY A 74 -45.20 -10.71 11.28
CA GLY A 74 -46.09 -9.68 11.83
C GLY A 74 -46.09 -9.53 13.35
N SER A 75 -45.29 -10.31 14.10
CA SER A 75 -45.16 -10.13 15.55
C SER A 75 -44.38 -8.87 15.93
N ALA A 76 -44.72 -8.26 17.08
CA ALA A 76 -43.98 -7.11 17.63
C ALA A 76 -42.51 -7.46 17.94
N ALA A 77 -42.24 -8.71 18.33
CA ALA A 77 -40.89 -9.23 18.52
C ALA A 77 -40.06 -9.18 17.23
N ARG A 78 -40.65 -9.58 16.09
CA ARG A 78 -39.98 -9.52 14.78
C ARG A 78 -39.64 -8.10 14.35
N ALA A 79 -40.54 -7.15 14.57
CA ALA A 79 -40.28 -5.73 14.27
C ALA A 79 -39.16 -5.16 15.15
N GLN A 80 -39.08 -5.58 16.42
CA GLN A 80 -38.01 -5.19 17.33
C GLN A 80 -36.66 -5.82 16.92
N THR A 81 -36.63 -7.11 16.60
CA THR A 81 -35.41 -7.81 16.13
C THR A 81 -34.91 -7.19 14.81
N GLN A 82 -35.80 -6.89 13.87
CA GLN A 82 -35.45 -6.23 12.60
C GLN A 82 -34.81 -4.86 12.82
N SER A 83 -35.43 -4.01 13.66
CA SER A 83 -34.90 -2.66 13.90
C SER A 83 -33.55 -2.66 14.64
N SER A 84 -33.33 -3.63 15.54
CA SER A 84 -32.02 -3.85 16.16
C SER A 84 -30.97 -4.25 15.11
N LEU A 85 -31.32 -5.16 14.21
CA LEU A 85 -30.42 -5.65 13.16
C LEU A 85 -30.05 -4.54 12.17
N ASP A 86 -31.03 -3.74 11.74
CA ASP A 86 -30.79 -2.59 10.86
C ASP A 86 -29.87 -1.55 11.52
N SER A 87 -30.07 -1.29 12.82
CA SER A 87 -29.21 -0.39 13.59
C SER A 87 -27.78 -0.93 13.72
N GLU A 88 -27.60 -2.24 13.93
CA GLU A 88 -26.29 -2.88 14.01
C GLU A 88 -25.56 -2.90 12.66
N LEU A 89 -26.27 -3.17 11.57
CA LEU A 89 -25.74 -3.09 10.21
C LEU A 89 -25.31 -1.66 9.85
N PHE A 90 -26.13 -0.67 10.21
CA PHE A 90 -25.78 0.74 10.01
C PHE A 90 -24.52 1.11 10.82
N GLY A 91 -24.46 0.71 12.09
CA GLY A 91 -23.29 0.91 12.94
C GLY A 91 -22.03 0.26 12.37
N LEU A 92 -22.13 -1.00 11.91
CA LEU A 92 -21.04 -1.72 11.25
C LEU A 92 -20.58 -1.02 9.97
N GLY A 93 -21.52 -0.53 9.16
CA GLY A 93 -21.24 0.24 7.95
C GLY A 93 -20.45 1.51 8.25
N VAL A 94 -20.88 2.29 9.24
CA VAL A 94 -20.18 3.52 9.68
C VAL A 94 -18.78 3.20 10.19
N ILE A 95 -18.63 2.19 11.05
CA ILE A 95 -17.32 1.74 11.56
C ILE A 95 -16.41 1.32 10.40
N THR A 96 -16.94 0.59 9.43
CA THR A 96 -16.18 0.12 8.25
C THR A 96 -15.72 1.29 7.38
N VAL A 97 -16.59 2.28 7.14
CA VAL A 97 -16.23 3.48 6.35
C VAL A 97 -15.13 4.27 7.06
N ILE A 98 -15.27 4.50 8.36
CA ILE A 98 -14.24 5.19 9.17
C ILE A 98 -12.93 4.42 9.10
N TYR A 99 -12.97 3.10 9.33
CA TYR A 99 -11.81 2.21 9.25
C TYR A 99 -11.09 2.32 7.91
N VAL A 100 -11.83 2.24 6.80
CA VAL A 100 -11.26 2.37 5.46
C VAL A 100 -10.61 3.74 5.29
N ILE A 101 -11.27 4.83 5.68
CA ILE A 101 -10.68 6.18 5.58
C ILE A 101 -9.37 6.28 6.37
N PHE A 102 -9.31 5.75 7.59
CA PHE A 102 -8.11 5.74 8.41
C PHE A 102 -6.97 4.93 7.77
N ILE A 103 -7.26 3.74 7.26
CA ILE A 103 -6.28 2.91 6.56
C ILE A 103 -5.74 3.63 5.33
N LEU A 104 -6.64 4.20 4.51
CA LEU A 104 -6.27 4.94 3.32
C LEU A 104 -5.34 6.10 3.69
N ALA A 105 -5.74 6.92 4.66
CA ALA A 105 -4.94 8.06 5.10
C ALA A 105 -3.55 7.62 5.54
N PHE A 106 -3.45 6.71 6.52
CA PHE A 106 -2.15 6.31 7.06
C PHE A 106 -1.28 5.54 6.05
N SER A 107 -1.87 4.68 5.22
CA SER A 107 -1.15 3.94 4.18
C SER A 107 -0.57 4.87 3.10
N LEU A 108 -1.31 5.92 2.72
CA LEU A 108 -0.85 6.90 1.76
C LEU A 108 0.25 7.77 2.38
N LEU A 109 0.05 8.25 3.61
CA LEU A 109 1.03 9.06 4.33
C LEU A 109 2.34 8.28 4.56
N SER A 110 2.26 7.00 4.96
CA SER A 110 3.45 6.17 5.18
C SER A 110 4.21 5.92 3.88
N THR A 111 3.51 5.60 2.80
CA THR A 111 4.13 5.38 1.48
C THR A 111 4.82 6.64 1.00
N ALA A 112 4.12 7.79 1.03
CA ALA A 112 4.70 9.07 0.64
C ALA A 112 5.94 9.43 1.47
N ALA A 113 5.86 9.32 2.80
CA ALA A 113 6.96 9.67 3.70
C ALA A 113 8.20 8.80 3.50
N ILE A 114 8.03 7.47 3.43
CA ILE A 114 9.14 6.53 3.29
C ILE A 114 9.77 6.66 1.90
N VAL A 115 8.96 6.69 0.83
CA VAL A 115 9.45 6.83 -0.56
C VAL A 115 10.21 8.15 -0.75
N TYR A 116 9.65 9.26 -0.25
CA TYR A 116 10.33 10.57 -0.26
C TYR A 116 11.65 10.56 0.51
N SER A 117 11.69 9.90 1.68
CA SER A 117 12.90 9.79 2.49
C SER A 117 14.00 9.01 1.76
N VAL A 118 13.65 7.89 1.13
CA VAL A 118 14.59 7.11 0.31
C VAL A 118 15.11 7.94 -0.86
N ALA A 119 14.23 8.62 -1.62
CA ALA A 119 14.67 9.48 -2.71
C ALA A 119 15.57 10.64 -2.26
N SER A 120 15.30 11.22 -1.09
CA SER A 120 16.15 12.26 -0.49
C SER A 120 17.53 11.72 -0.11
N ILE A 121 17.63 10.47 0.37
CA ILE A 121 18.91 9.77 0.62
C ILE A 121 19.69 9.59 -0.69
N TYR A 122 19.04 9.10 -1.73
CA TYR A 122 19.68 8.88 -3.04
C TYR A 122 20.15 10.17 -3.73
N THR A 123 19.51 11.31 -3.41
CA THR A 123 19.89 12.64 -3.93
C THR A 123 20.88 13.39 -3.02
N GLY A 124 21.30 12.78 -1.90
CA GLY A 124 22.23 13.39 -0.95
C GLY A 124 21.66 14.57 -0.16
N LYS A 125 20.33 14.72 -0.11
CA LYS A 125 19.67 15.82 0.59
C LYS A 125 19.66 15.61 2.10
N GLY A 126 19.81 16.71 2.84
CA GLY A 126 19.67 16.71 4.28
C GLY A 126 18.29 16.20 4.73
N LEU A 127 18.29 15.11 5.48
CA LEU A 127 17.07 14.50 6.00
C LEU A 127 16.69 15.12 7.35
N SER A 128 15.45 15.59 7.46
CA SER A 128 14.83 15.90 8.74
C SER A 128 13.40 15.37 8.74
N TYR A 129 13.00 14.78 9.87
CA TYR A 129 11.62 14.30 10.07
C TYR A 129 10.58 15.39 9.76
N VAL A 130 10.84 16.63 10.19
CA VAL A 130 9.98 17.78 9.95
C VAL A 130 9.84 18.08 8.46
N LYS A 131 10.95 17.96 7.72
CA LYS A 131 11.02 18.18 6.28
C LYS A 131 10.22 17.13 5.51
N VAL A 132 10.28 15.86 5.94
CA VAL A 132 9.49 14.78 5.34
C VAL A 132 7.99 15.01 5.58
N ILE A 133 7.58 15.26 6.82
CA ILE A 133 6.17 15.42 7.18
C ILE A 133 5.54 16.66 6.52
N SER A 134 6.29 17.75 6.31
CA SER A 134 5.77 18.94 5.64
C SER A 134 5.51 18.75 4.14
N VAL A 135 6.24 17.83 3.51
CA VAL A 135 6.10 17.51 2.08
C VAL A 135 4.93 16.55 1.83
N VAL A 136 4.70 15.61 2.74
CA VAL A 136 3.69 14.55 2.60
C VAL A 136 2.30 15.07 2.16
N PRO A 137 1.72 16.14 2.74
CA PRO A 137 0.41 16.67 2.30
C PRO A 137 0.37 17.14 0.84
N LYS A 138 1.51 17.58 0.28
CA LYS A 138 1.61 18.06 -1.10
C LYS A 138 1.60 16.90 -2.10
N VAL A 139 2.22 15.78 -1.75
CA VAL A 139 2.26 14.57 -2.58
C VAL A 139 1.03 13.69 -2.39
N TRP A 140 0.36 13.80 -1.23
CA TRP A 140 -0.78 12.97 -0.85
C TRP A 140 -1.93 13.02 -1.86
N LYS A 141 -2.24 14.18 -2.43
CA LYS A 141 -3.33 14.30 -3.44
C LYS A 141 -3.06 13.44 -4.67
N ARG A 142 -1.84 13.47 -5.20
CA ARG A 142 -1.45 12.72 -6.40
C ARG A 142 -1.50 11.22 -6.14
N LEU A 143 -0.90 10.80 -5.02
CA LEU A 143 -0.92 9.40 -4.58
C LEU A 143 -2.35 8.92 -4.32
N PHE A 144 -3.19 9.74 -3.69
CA PHE A 144 -4.61 9.46 -3.47
C PHE A 144 -5.36 9.20 -4.78
N PHE A 145 -5.14 10.02 -5.82
CA PHE A 145 -5.74 9.77 -7.14
C PHE A 145 -5.29 8.45 -7.76
N THR A 146 -3.99 8.11 -7.70
CA THR A 146 -3.48 6.79 -8.13
C THR A 146 -4.15 5.65 -7.39
N PHE A 147 -4.29 5.80 -6.08
CA PHE A 147 -4.88 4.79 -5.20
C PHE A 147 -6.37 4.58 -5.48
N VAL A 148 -7.14 5.66 -5.66
CA VAL A 148 -8.56 5.60 -6.02
C VAL A 148 -8.76 4.92 -7.37
N TRP A 149 -7.98 5.29 -8.38
CA TRP A 149 -8.05 4.63 -9.69
C TRP A 149 -7.72 3.13 -9.61
N ALA A 150 -6.69 2.75 -8.84
CA ALA A 150 -6.36 1.36 -8.63
C ALA A 150 -7.51 0.59 -7.94
N HIS A 151 -8.17 1.19 -6.94
CA HIS A 151 -9.30 0.59 -6.24
C HIS A 151 -10.54 0.46 -7.12
N ILE A 152 -10.83 1.46 -7.95
CA ILE A 152 -11.93 1.39 -8.93
C ILE A 152 -11.69 0.23 -9.91
N LEU A 153 -10.47 0.09 -10.44
CA LEU A 153 -10.12 -1.00 -11.36
C LEU A 153 -10.25 -2.37 -10.70
N ILE A 154 -9.76 -2.53 -9.47
CA ILE A 154 -9.92 -3.77 -8.70
C ILE A 154 -11.40 -4.05 -8.45
N PHE A 155 -12.18 -3.05 -8.04
CA PHE A 155 -13.61 -3.19 -7.77
C PHE A 155 -14.37 -3.67 -9.02
N LEU A 156 -14.15 -3.04 -10.17
CA LEU A 156 -14.73 -3.47 -11.44
C LEU A 156 -14.33 -4.91 -11.80
N TYR A 157 -13.09 -5.30 -11.48
CA TYR A 157 -12.60 -6.65 -11.70
C TYR A 157 -13.31 -7.69 -10.81
N TYR A 158 -13.52 -7.38 -9.53
CA TYR A 158 -14.32 -8.23 -8.63
C TYR A 158 -15.78 -8.34 -9.07
N VAL A 159 -16.39 -7.25 -9.54
CA VAL A 159 -17.75 -7.27 -10.10
C VAL A 159 -17.81 -8.18 -11.33
N ALA A 160 -16.84 -8.10 -12.23
CA ALA A 160 -16.75 -8.97 -13.39
C ALA A 160 -16.63 -10.45 -12.98
N LEU A 161 -15.78 -10.77 -11.98
CA LEU A 161 -15.68 -12.13 -11.44
C LEU A 161 -17.02 -12.60 -10.85
N PHE A 162 -17.69 -11.76 -10.07
CA PHE A 162 -18.99 -12.09 -9.47
C PHE A 162 -20.02 -12.44 -10.54
N VAL A 163 -20.10 -11.65 -11.62
CA VAL A 163 -20.98 -11.92 -12.76
C VAL A 163 -20.62 -13.25 -13.43
N VAL A 164 -19.33 -13.53 -13.67
CA VAL A 164 -18.88 -14.80 -14.27
C VAL A 164 -19.25 -16.00 -13.38
N ILE A 165 -19.01 -15.92 -12.07
CA ILE A 165 -19.37 -16.98 -11.13
C ILE A 165 -20.89 -17.19 -11.12
N PHE A 166 -21.67 -16.10 -11.07
CA PHE A 166 -23.13 -16.17 -11.11
C PHE A 166 -23.64 -16.88 -12.38
N LEU A 167 -23.06 -16.55 -13.55
CA LEU A 167 -23.39 -17.21 -14.81
C LEU A 167 -23.02 -18.70 -14.81
N LEU A 168 -21.87 -19.07 -14.24
CA LEU A 168 -21.47 -20.48 -14.11
C LEU A 168 -22.45 -21.26 -13.21
N LEU A 169 -22.85 -20.68 -12.08
CA LEU A 169 -23.83 -21.30 -11.18
C LEU A 169 -25.21 -21.43 -11.82
N ALA A 170 -25.66 -20.40 -12.56
CA ALA A 170 -26.90 -20.44 -13.32
C ALA A 170 -26.87 -21.54 -14.40
N LEU A 171 -25.73 -21.70 -15.09
CA LEU A 171 -25.53 -22.76 -16.09
C LEU A 171 -25.57 -24.16 -15.46
N GLN A 172 -24.92 -24.34 -14.31
CA GLN A 172 -24.96 -25.60 -13.56
C GLN A 172 -26.41 -25.96 -13.18
N SER A 173 -27.18 -24.98 -12.69
CA SER A 173 -28.60 -25.17 -12.35
C SER A 173 -29.45 -25.55 -13.56
N ALA A 174 -29.22 -24.91 -14.71
CA ALA A 174 -30.02 -25.14 -15.92
C ALA A 174 -29.69 -26.46 -16.64
N THR A 175 -28.43 -26.90 -16.63
CA THR A 175 -27.96 -28.04 -17.44
C THR A 175 -27.63 -29.29 -16.62
N GLY A 176 -27.53 -29.17 -15.29
CA GLY A 176 -27.02 -30.23 -14.42
C GLY A 176 -25.53 -30.54 -14.59
N MET A 177 -24.82 -29.78 -15.44
CA MET A 177 -23.39 -29.98 -15.70
C MET A 177 -22.54 -29.46 -14.54
N ASN A 178 -21.52 -30.23 -14.16
CA ASN A 178 -20.54 -29.78 -13.17
C ASN A 178 -19.62 -28.70 -13.77
N VAL A 179 -19.82 -27.44 -13.38
CA VAL A 179 -19.03 -26.30 -13.88
C VAL A 179 -17.70 -26.11 -13.17
N LEU A 180 -17.32 -26.97 -12.21
CA LEU A 180 -16.03 -26.88 -11.51
C LEU A 180 -14.84 -26.88 -12.48
N PHE A 181 -14.91 -27.69 -13.55
CA PHE A 181 -13.88 -27.75 -14.57
C PHE A 181 -13.68 -26.40 -15.30
N LEU A 182 -14.75 -25.61 -15.44
CA LEU A 182 -14.70 -24.25 -16.01
C LEU A 182 -14.35 -23.20 -14.96
N GLY A 183 -14.79 -23.39 -13.71
CA GLY A 183 -14.54 -22.47 -12.60
C GLY A 183 -13.08 -22.41 -12.18
N ILE A 184 -12.37 -23.54 -12.12
CA ILE A 184 -10.97 -23.59 -11.68
C ILE A 184 -10.05 -22.72 -12.58
N PRO A 185 -10.06 -22.85 -13.92
CA PRO A 185 -9.28 -21.97 -14.80
C PRO A 185 -9.62 -20.48 -14.62
N VAL A 186 -10.90 -20.14 -14.47
CA VAL A 186 -11.34 -18.76 -14.23
C VAL A 186 -10.71 -18.20 -12.95
N LEU A 187 -10.71 -18.98 -11.86
CA LEU A 187 -10.09 -18.58 -10.60
C LEU A 187 -8.57 -18.43 -10.74
N ILE A 188 -7.89 -19.33 -11.47
CA ILE A 188 -6.44 -19.23 -11.69
C ILE A 188 -6.09 -17.95 -12.44
N VAL A 189 -6.82 -17.64 -13.52
CA VAL A 189 -6.65 -16.39 -14.28
C VAL A 189 -6.92 -15.19 -13.38
N PHE A 190 -7.96 -15.27 -12.55
CA PHE A 190 -8.33 -14.23 -11.60
C PHE A 190 -7.21 -13.90 -10.61
N TYR A 191 -6.71 -14.90 -9.89
CA TYR A 191 -5.65 -14.72 -8.91
C TYR A 191 -4.33 -14.31 -9.56
N THR A 192 -4.01 -14.83 -10.76
CA THR A 192 -2.79 -14.45 -11.49
C THR A 192 -2.82 -12.98 -11.88
N PHE A 193 -3.94 -12.50 -12.42
CA PHE A 193 -4.11 -11.09 -12.75
C PHE A 193 -4.08 -10.22 -11.49
N LEU A 194 -4.80 -10.61 -10.44
CA LEU A 194 -4.84 -9.87 -9.18
C LEU A 194 -3.44 -9.73 -8.58
N PHE A 195 -2.65 -10.81 -8.57
CA PHE A 195 -1.28 -10.78 -8.11
C PHE A 195 -0.43 -9.79 -8.92
N TYR A 196 -0.45 -9.91 -10.26
CA TYR A 196 0.31 -9.00 -11.13
C TYR A 196 -0.14 -7.54 -10.98
N PHE A 197 -1.45 -7.30 -10.87
CA PHE A 197 -2.01 -5.98 -10.67
C PHE A 197 -1.49 -5.35 -9.36
N ASN A 198 -1.42 -6.12 -8.27
CA ASN A 198 -0.86 -5.62 -7.01
C ASN A 198 0.62 -5.23 -7.16
N VAL A 199 1.43 -6.04 -7.85
CA VAL A 199 2.84 -5.69 -8.13
C VAL A 199 2.93 -4.33 -8.85
N VAL A 200 2.14 -4.16 -9.92
CA VAL A 200 2.09 -2.92 -10.70
C VAL A 200 1.60 -1.75 -9.85
N TRP A 201 0.55 -1.95 -9.06
CA TRP A 201 -0.04 -0.90 -8.24
C TRP A 201 0.90 -0.42 -7.12
N HIS A 202 1.60 -1.32 -6.43
CA HIS A 202 2.61 -0.94 -5.45
C HIS A 202 3.74 -0.13 -6.08
N LEU A 203 4.20 -0.53 -7.27
CA LEU A 203 5.19 0.24 -8.02
C LEU A 203 4.63 1.59 -8.52
N ALA A 204 3.37 1.64 -8.97
CA ALA A 204 2.70 2.88 -9.38
C ALA A 204 2.58 3.87 -8.23
N SER A 205 2.39 3.37 -7.01
CA SER A 205 2.36 4.19 -5.80
C SER A 205 3.71 4.90 -5.59
N VAL A 206 4.82 4.18 -5.76
CA VAL A 206 6.18 4.76 -5.74
C VAL A 206 6.37 5.77 -6.87
N VAL A 207 5.99 5.42 -8.10
CA VAL A 207 6.06 6.31 -9.27
C VAL A 207 5.31 7.62 -9.01
N SER A 208 4.10 7.57 -8.44
CA SER A 208 3.30 8.77 -8.20
C SER A 208 3.83 9.69 -7.09
N VAL A 209 4.76 9.22 -6.28
CA VAL A 209 5.47 10.04 -5.30
C VAL A 209 6.74 10.66 -5.90
N LEU A 210 7.43 9.92 -6.78
CA LEU A 210 8.73 10.29 -7.33
C LEU A 210 8.67 10.98 -8.70
N GLU A 211 7.53 10.91 -9.38
CA GLU A 211 7.32 11.48 -10.71
C GLU A 211 6.02 12.29 -10.75
N ASP A 212 5.92 13.19 -11.74
CA ASP A 212 4.69 13.96 -11.99
C ASP A 212 3.52 13.12 -12.53
N SER A 213 3.75 11.84 -12.84
CA SER A 213 2.73 10.91 -13.31
C SER A 213 1.87 10.37 -12.15
N TYR A 214 0.54 10.55 -12.22
CA TYR A 214 -0.43 10.03 -11.22
C TYR A 214 -1.63 9.34 -11.88
N GLY A 215 -2.46 8.67 -11.09
CA GLY A 215 -3.67 8.01 -11.59
C GLY A 215 -3.36 6.83 -12.51
N ILE A 216 -4.08 6.76 -13.63
CA ILE A 216 -3.87 5.75 -14.68
C ILE A 216 -2.49 5.90 -15.34
N ASN A 217 -1.96 7.12 -15.44
CA ASN A 217 -0.64 7.34 -16.06
C ASN A 217 0.46 6.69 -15.23
N ALA A 218 0.39 6.77 -13.89
CA ALA A 218 1.31 6.06 -13.01
C ALA A 218 1.20 4.53 -13.13
N LEU A 219 -0.02 3.99 -13.31
CA LEU A 219 -0.24 2.55 -13.54
C LEU A 219 0.34 2.08 -14.88
N LYS A 220 0.20 2.90 -15.94
CA LYS A 220 0.81 2.61 -17.25
C LYS A 220 2.34 2.66 -17.17
N LYS A 221 2.89 3.72 -16.57
CA LYS A 221 4.34 3.91 -16.41
C LYS A 221 4.97 2.79 -15.56
N SER A 222 4.35 2.40 -14.46
CA SER A 222 4.83 1.26 -13.66
C SER A 222 4.78 -0.08 -14.43
N THR A 223 3.76 -0.29 -15.26
CA THR A 223 3.68 -1.45 -16.16
C THR A 223 4.79 -1.44 -17.20
N GLU A 224 5.24 -0.28 -17.66
CA GLU A 224 6.37 -0.13 -18.57
C GLU A 224 7.70 -0.37 -17.86
N LEU A 225 7.92 0.27 -16.71
CA LEU A 225 9.14 0.14 -15.90
C LEU A 225 9.41 -1.29 -15.44
N ILE A 226 8.36 -2.07 -15.17
CA ILE A 226 8.53 -3.45 -14.75
C ILE A 226 8.88 -4.39 -15.91
N LYS A 227 8.72 -3.97 -17.18
CA LYS A 227 9.11 -4.78 -18.35
C LYS A 227 10.62 -5.04 -18.30
N GLY A 228 11.04 -6.27 -18.56
CA GLY A 228 12.45 -6.68 -18.51
C GLY A 228 12.92 -7.18 -17.13
N LYS A 229 12.41 -6.64 -16.01
CA LYS A 229 12.69 -7.15 -14.65
C LYS A 229 11.46 -7.64 -13.88
N ARG A 230 10.42 -8.06 -14.60
CA ARG A 230 9.16 -8.59 -14.03
C ARG A 230 9.38 -9.66 -12.97
N TRP A 231 10.30 -10.59 -13.22
CA TRP A 231 10.62 -11.66 -12.28
C TRP A 231 11.07 -11.12 -10.92
N VAL A 232 11.95 -10.11 -10.90
CA VAL A 232 12.46 -9.52 -9.67
C VAL A 232 11.35 -8.82 -8.89
N GLY A 233 10.53 -8.01 -9.56
CA GLY A 233 9.38 -7.33 -8.93
C GLY A 233 8.36 -8.32 -8.36
N CYS A 234 8.02 -9.37 -9.12
CA CYS A 234 7.13 -10.43 -8.67
C CYS A 234 7.70 -11.20 -7.48
N CYS A 235 8.99 -11.58 -7.49
CA CYS A 235 9.62 -12.29 -6.37
C CYS A 235 9.64 -11.43 -5.09
N VAL A 236 10.00 -10.16 -5.20
CA VAL A 236 10.00 -9.23 -4.06
C VAL A 236 8.60 -9.09 -3.48
N PHE A 237 7.59 -8.88 -4.34
CA PHE A 237 6.20 -8.75 -3.89
C PHE A 237 5.67 -10.05 -3.29
N LEU A 238 6.05 -11.21 -3.83
CA LEU A 238 5.70 -12.51 -3.28
C LEU A 238 6.28 -12.69 -1.88
N ILE A 239 7.57 -12.36 -1.66
CA ILE A 239 8.21 -12.42 -0.34
C ILE A 239 7.45 -11.52 0.65
N TYR A 240 7.18 -10.27 0.26
CA TYR A 240 6.40 -9.34 1.08
C TYR A 240 5.01 -9.88 1.44
N THR A 241 4.31 -10.46 0.46
CA THR A 241 2.98 -11.04 0.64
C THR A 241 3.02 -12.23 1.59
N VAL A 242 3.98 -13.14 1.42
CA VAL A 242 4.15 -14.31 2.29
C VAL A 242 4.48 -13.89 3.72
N CYS A 243 5.41 -12.95 3.92
CA CYS A 243 5.74 -12.43 5.26
C CYS A 243 4.51 -11.82 5.94
N THR A 244 3.76 -10.99 5.22
CA THR A 244 2.54 -10.36 5.75
C THR A 244 1.48 -11.41 6.09
N PHE A 245 1.28 -12.40 5.21
CA PHE A 245 0.35 -13.50 5.44
C PHE A 245 0.72 -14.31 6.70
N VAL A 246 1.99 -14.66 6.88
CA VAL A 246 2.46 -15.40 8.07
C VAL A 246 2.17 -14.61 9.33
N VAL A 247 2.44 -13.31 9.36
CA VAL A 247 2.17 -12.46 10.54
C VAL A 247 0.67 -12.42 10.87
N LEU A 248 -0.18 -12.20 9.87
CA LEU A 248 -1.63 -12.17 10.06
C LEU A 248 -2.20 -13.56 10.44
N PHE A 249 -1.66 -14.63 9.88
CA PHE A 249 -2.03 -15.99 10.24
C PHE A 249 -1.68 -16.29 11.70
N MET A 250 -0.47 -15.94 12.15
CA MET A 250 -0.05 -16.09 13.54
C MET A 250 -0.90 -15.26 14.50
N TYR A 251 -1.30 -14.06 14.09
CA TYR A 251 -2.23 -13.22 14.86
C TYR A 251 -3.59 -13.91 15.03
N ASN A 252 -4.14 -14.43 13.92
CA ASN A 252 -5.39 -15.16 13.96
C ASN A 252 -5.29 -16.43 14.83
N VAL A 253 -4.23 -17.22 14.72
CA VAL A 253 -4.11 -18.44 15.55
C VAL A 253 -3.91 -18.11 17.03
N THR A 254 -3.09 -17.11 17.36
CA THR A 254 -2.66 -16.85 18.76
C THR A 254 -3.64 -15.97 19.53
N VAL A 255 -4.16 -14.92 18.89
CA VAL A 255 -5.00 -13.90 19.55
C VAL A 255 -6.48 -14.23 19.42
N ARG A 256 -6.90 -14.78 18.27
CA ARG A 256 -8.32 -15.09 18.00
C ARG A 256 -8.74 -16.45 18.56
N SER A 257 -7.86 -17.46 18.54
CA SER A 257 -8.21 -18.79 19.07
C SER A 257 -8.14 -18.81 20.60
N HIS A 258 -9.27 -19.16 21.24
CA HIS A 258 -9.30 -19.30 22.70
C HIS A 258 -8.47 -20.47 23.24
N HIS A 259 -7.96 -21.34 22.36
CA HIS A 259 -7.34 -22.61 22.74
C HIS A 259 -5.87 -22.54 23.16
N HIS A 260 -5.09 -21.56 22.69
CA HIS A 260 -3.62 -21.63 22.85
C HIS A 260 -3.05 -20.70 23.93
N VAL A 261 -3.70 -19.57 24.22
CA VAL A 261 -3.25 -18.63 25.25
C VAL A 261 -4.41 -18.34 26.18
N HIS A 262 -4.37 -18.92 27.38
CA HIS A 262 -5.43 -18.72 28.40
C HIS A 262 -5.32 -17.38 29.12
N SER A 263 -4.12 -16.79 29.22
CA SER A 263 -3.91 -15.51 29.89
C SER A 263 -4.17 -14.32 28.96
N LEU A 264 -4.99 -13.36 29.42
CA LEU A 264 -5.24 -12.11 28.70
C LEU A 264 -3.94 -11.33 28.45
N PHE A 265 -3.04 -11.30 29.43
CA PHE A 265 -1.73 -10.66 29.32
C PHE A 265 -0.89 -11.25 28.18
N GLY A 266 -0.87 -12.58 28.05
CA GLY A 266 -0.15 -13.24 26.95
C GLY A 266 -0.68 -12.83 25.59
N ARG A 267 -2.00 -12.77 25.41
CA ARG A 267 -2.62 -12.36 24.13
C ARG A 267 -2.26 -10.94 23.73
N VAL A 268 -2.30 -10.01 24.69
CA VAL A 268 -1.94 -8.60 24.45
C VAL A 268 -0.46 -8.48 24.09
N PHE A 269 0.42 -9.18 24.83
CA PHE A 269 1.84 -9.18 24.55
C PHE A 269 2.17 -9.75 23.16
N PHE A 270 1.65 -10.93 22.82
CA PHE A 270 1.85 -11.53 21.49
C PHE A 270 1.23 -10.68 20.37
N GLY A 271 0.06 -10.10 20.60
CA GLY A 271 -0.57 -9.16 19.66
C GLY A 271 0.31 -7.94 19.39
N LEU A 272 0.91 -7.35 20.43
CA LEU A 272 1.84 -6.23 20.30
C LEU A 272 3.12 -6.63 19.54
N VAL A 273 3.69 -7.79 19.84
CA VAL A 273 4.88 -8.31 19.13
C VAL A 273 4.58 -8.52 17.65
N LEU A 274 3.42 -9.10 17.31
CA LEU A 274 3.00 -9.30 15.92
C LEU A 274 2.69 -7.99 15.21
N LEU A 275 2.12 -7.00 15.91
CA LEU A 275 1.93 -5.66 15.40
C LEU A 275 3.27 -5.00 15.04
N LEU A 276 4.25 -5.05 15.94
CA LEU A 276 5.60 -4.52 15.70
C LEU A 276 6.29 -5.24 14.53
N LEU A 277 6.13 -6.57 14.44
CA LEU A 277 6.66 -7.36 13.34
C LEU A 277 6.00 -6.97 12.01
N TRP A 278 4.67 -6.81 11.98
CA TRP A 278 3.95 -6.32 10.81
C TRP A 278 4.45 -4.93 10.39
N THR A 279 4.59 -4.01 11.33
CA THR A 279 5.13 -2.66 11.08
C THR A 279 6.53 -2.71 10.45
N ALA A 280 7.41 -3.58 10.95
CA ALA A 280 8.74 -3.77 10.39
C ALA A 280 8.70 -4.35 8.96
N VAL A 281 7.87 -5.36 8.72
CA VAL A 281 7.68 -5.97 7.39
C VAL A 281 7.14 -4.94 6.40
N THR A 282 6.16 -4.11 6.79
CA THR A 282 5.59 -3.06 5.94
C THR A 282 6.63 -1.97 5.63
N LEU A 283 7.39 -1.51 6.63
CA LEU A 283 8.48 -0.56 6.41
C LEU A 283 9.50 -1.09 5.39
N ILE A 284 10.03 -2.30 5.62
CA ILE A 284 11.01 -2.93 4.74
C ILE A 284 10.40 -3.15 3.35
N GLY A 285 9.13 -3.56 3.28
CA GLY A 285 8.40 -3.74 2.02
C GLY A 285 8.39 -2.46 1.18
N ILE A 286 8.06 -1.32 1.78
CA ILE A 286 8.04 -0.02 1.07
C ILE A 286 9.46 0.39 0.64
N LEU A 287 10.47 0.19 1.50
CA LEU A 287 11.87 0.45 1.15
C LEU A 287 12.32 -0.37 -0.06
N VAL A 288 12.09 -1.69 -0.02
CA VAL A 288 12.48 -2.62 -1.10
C VAL A 288 11.73 -2.27 -2.39
N GLN A 289 10.44 -1.93 -2.34
CA GLN A 289 9.68 -1.48 -3.52
C GLN A 289 10.26 -0.19 -4.12
N THR A 290 10.74 0.73 -3.28
CA THR A 290 11.38 1.96 -3.74
C THR A 290 12.73 1.66 -4.43
N VAL A 291 13.51 0.72 -3.90
CA VAL A 291 14.75 0.26 -4.56
C VAL A 291 14.43 -0.47 -5.87
N VAL A 292 13.38 -1.30 -5.92
CA VAL A 292 12.93 -1.95 -7.17
C VAL A 292 12.61 -0.89 -8.24
N TYR A 293 11.95 0.21 -7.87
CA TYR A 293 11.70 1.34 -8.79
C TYR A 293 13.01 1.88 -9.38
N PHE A 294 14.02 2.18 -8.56
CA PHE A 294 15.31 2.68 -9.05
C PHE A 294 16.02 1.67 -9.95
N VAL A 295 15.98 0.38 -9.60
CA VAL A 295 16.56 -0.70 -10.40
C VAL A 295 15.86 -0.84 -11.76
N CYS A 296 14.53 -0.77 -11.78
CA CYS A 296 13.72 -0.79 -13.01
C CYS A 296 14.02 0.43 -13.89
N LYS A 297 14.15 1.62 -13.30
CA LYS A 297 14.48 2.86 -14.02
C LYS A 297 15.87 2.79 -14.67
N SER A 298 16.88 2.38 -13.89
CA SER A 298 18.24 2.15 -14.40
C SER A 298 18.27 1.12 -15.54
N TYR A 299 17.50 0.04 -15.44
CA TYR A 299 17.42 -1.00 -16.49
C TYR A 299 16.99 -0.44 -17.85
N HIS A 300 16.04 0.51 -17.88
CA HIS A 300 15.55 1.13 -19.11
C HIS A 300 16.43 2.25 -19.67
N HIS A 301 17.58 2.54 -19.05
CA HIS A 301 18.49 3.63 -19.44
C HIS A 301 17.82 5.01 -19.35
N GLU A 302 16.71 5.11 -18.64
CA GLU A 302 16.24 6.38 -18.11
C GLU A 302 17.26 6.74 -17.02
N SER A 303 18.14 7.70 -17.29
CA SER A 303 19.11 8.16 -16.30
C SER A 303 18.36 8.49 -15.02
N ILE A 304 18.81 7.92 -13.90
CA ILE A 304 18.39 8.42 -12.58
C ILE A 304 19.08 9.77 -12.47
N ASP A 305 18.51 10.78 -13.11
CA ASP A 305 19.03 12.13 -13.01
C ASP A 305 18.75 12.59 -11.58
N ARG A 306 19.77 12.40 -10.73
CA ARG A 306 19.76 12.82 -9.33
C ARG A 306 19.43 14.31 -9.24
N TYR A 307 19.78 15.10 -10.27
CA TYR A 307 19.43 16.51 -10.37
C TYR A 307 17.93 16.71 -10.65
N ALA A 308 17.34 16.08 -11.67
CA ALA A 308 15.89 16.19 -11.92
C ALA A 308 15.04 15.66 -10.75
N LEU A 309 15.45 14.56 -10.12
CA LEU A 309 14.79 14.06 -8.90
C LEU A 309 14.95 15.03 -7.74
N SER A 310 16.14 15.62 -7.58
CA SER A 310 16.40 16.68 -6.59
C SER A 310 15.50 17.89 -6.85
N GLU A 311 15.43 18.40 -8.08
CA GLU A 311 14.58 19.53 -8.45
C GLU A 311 13.10 19.25 -8.14
N HIS A 312 12.62 18.05 -8.49
CA HIS A 312 11.26 17.62 -8.17
C HIS A 312 11.01 17.58 -6.64
N LEU A 313 11.99 17.12 -5.85
CA LEU A 313 11.94 17.12 -4.39
C LEU A 313 11.97 18.55 -3.80
N ASP A 314 12.71 19.50 -4.40
CA ASP A 314 12.74 20.92 -4.00
C ASP A 314 11.45 21.66 -4.33
N GLY A 315 10.82 21.30 -5.45
CA GLY A 315 9.46 21.74 -5.78
C GLY A 315 8.46 21.41 -4.68
N TYR A 316 8.60 20.26 -4.00
CA TYR A 316 7.77 19.94 -2.83
C TYR A 316 8.08 20.80 -1.61
N LEU A 317 9.30 21.29 -1.45
CA LEU A 317 9.68 22.10 -0.29
C LEU A 317 9.29 23.57 -0.46
N GLY A 318 9.08 24.02 -1.70
CA GLY A 318 8.89 25.43 -1.99
C GLY A 318 10.17 26.24 -1.78
N GLU A 319 11.32 25.57 -1.65
CA GLU A 319 12.65 26.18 -1.56
C GLU A 319 13.16 26.64 -2.94
N TYR A 320 12.38 26.47 -4.01
CA TYR A 320 12.74 26.92 -5.35
C TYR A 320 12.08 28.26 -5.71
N MET A 321 12.90 29.30 -5.78
CA MET A 321 12.62 30.49 -6.57
C MET A 321 13.21 30.20 -7.96
N PRO A 322 12.42 30.05 -9.03
CA PRO A 322 12.99 29.84 -10.35
C PRO A 322 13.86 31.05 -10.69
N LEU A 323 15.15 30.80 -10.93
CA LEU A 323 16.00 31.77 -11.61
C LEU A 323 15.30 32.10 -12.93
N LYS A 324 14.78 33.31 -12.99
CA LYS A 324 13.97 33.80 -14.08
C LYS A 324 14.89 34.03 -15.28
N GLY A 325 15.08 32.98 -16.07
CA GLY A 325 15.79 33.00 -17.34
C GLY A 325 17.33 33.11 -17.25
N PRO A 326 18.03 32.89 -18.38
CA PRO A 326 19.45 33.16 -18.44
C PRO A 326 19.65 34.64 -18.15
N VAL A 327 20.37 34.96 -17.08
CA VAL A 327 21.00 36.28 -16.96
C VAL A 327 21.89 36.38 -18.19
N SER A 328 21.48 37.19 -19.16
CA SER A 328 22.30 37.48 -20.32
C SER A 328 23.62 38.02 -19.78
N LEU A 329 24.73 37.41 -20.19
CA LEU A 329 26.09 37.89 -19.89
C LEU A 329 26.23 39.39 -20.21
N GLU A 330 25.46 39.90 -21.18
CA GLU A 330 25.33 41.31 -21.53
C GLU A 330 24.84 42.21 -20.37
N ALA A 331 24.00 41.71 -19.47
CA ALA A 331 23.55 42.47 -18.29
C ALA A 331 24.63 42.51 -17.18
N LEU A 332 25.49 41.49 -17.13
CA LEU A 332 26.61 41.44 -16.18
C LEU A 332 27.82 42.24 -16.69
N GLU A 333 28.03 42.29 -18.01
CA GLU A 333 29.05 43.13 -18.65
C GLU A 333 28.69 44.62 -18.59
N ALA A 334 27.41 44.98 -18.71
CA ALA A 334 26.96 46.37 -18.57
C ALA A 334 27.13 46.93 -17.15
N GLU A 335 26.99 46.11 -16.09
CA GLU A 335 27.27 46.54 -14.71
C GLU A 335 28.77 46.61 -14.39
N LEU A 336 29.62 45.94 -15.16
CA LEU A 336 31.09 45.95 -14.98
C LEU A 336 31.78 47.08 -15.73
N GLU A 337 31.14 47.68 -16.74
CA GLU A 337 31.62 48.89 -17.43
C GLU A 337 31.27 50.21 -16.70
N GLU A 338 30.39 50.17 -15.68
CA GLU A 338 30.06 51.34 -14.83
C GLU A 338 30.91 51.45 -13.54
N ILE A 339 31.89 50.57 -13.34
CA ILE A 339 32.89 50.64 -12.24
C ILE A 339 34.27 50.96 -12.83
#